data_AF-A0A0M3IXV4-F1
#
_entry.id   AF-A0A0M3IXV4-F1
#
_cell.length_a   1.000
_cell.length_b   1.000
_cell.length_c   1.000
_cell.angle_alpha   90.00
_cell.angle_beta   90.00
_cell.angle_gamma   90.00
#
_symmetry.space_group_name_H-M   'P 1'
#
loop_
_entity.id
_entity.type
_entity.pdbx_description
1 polymer ?
#
loop_
_entity_poly.entity_id
_entity_poly.type
_entity_poly.pdbx_seq_one_letter_code
_entity_poly.pdbx_strand_id
1 'polypeptide(L)'
;MLLMIEQLLSSAKESLLRRAAVVLLRAIIVSFDTSILQGLSSHLHDLNRHLRHLLIMDRDDGVRLLAELCLLDIKEQMDNAIRDLENSMVKRVRLE
;
A
#
# COMPACT_ATOMS: atom_id res chain seq x y z
N MET A 1 7.21 -3.93 10.40
CA MET A 1 5.79 -4.30 10.21
C MET A 1 5.52 -4.84 8.82
N LEU A 2 5.81 -4.08 7.74
CA LEU A 2 5.65 -4.54 6.34
C LEU A 2 6.29 -5.91 6.06
N LEU A 3 7.54 -6.11 6.50
CA LEU A 3 8.26 -7.37 6.31
C LEU A 3 7.62 -8.58 7.02
N MET A 4 6.95 -8.35 8.17
CA MET A 4 6.19 -9.40 8.86
C MET A 4 4.89 -9.74 8.12
N ILE A 5 4.25 -8.73 7.52
CA ILE A 5 3.05 -8.93 6.70
C ILE A 5 3.40 -9.71 5.43
N GLU A 6 4.52 -9.38 4.77
CA GLU A 6 5.02 -10.14 3.60
C GLU A 6 5.31 -11.60 3.94
N GLN A 7 5.95 -11.85 5.08
CA GLN A 7 6.17 -13.22 5.57
C GLN A 7 4.85 -13.95 5.82
N LEU A 8 3.87 -13.29 6.43
CA LEU A 8 2.55 -13.89 6.68
C LEU A 8 1.83 -14.22 5.37
N LEU A 9 1.87 -13.31 4.39
CA LEU A 9 1.26 -13.50 3.07
C LEU A 9 1.90 -14.66 2.29
N SER A 10 3.21 -14.84 2.46
CA SER A 10 3.98 -15.90 1.78
C SER A 10 3.84 -17.28 2.43
N SER A 11 3.60 -17.33 3.74
CA SER A 11 3.64 -18.59 4.52
C SER A 11 2.28 -19.10 4.99
N ALA A 12 1.27 -18.23 5.09
CA ALA A 12 -0.04 -18.62 5.60
C ALA A 12 -0.79 -19.54 4.62
N LYS A 13 -1.10 -20.75 5.06
CA LYS A 13 -1.85 -21.75 4.27
C LYS A 13 -3.33 -21.41 4.23
N GLU A 14 -3.85 -20.89 5.33
CA GLU A 14 -5.25 -20.55 5.53
C GLU A 14 -5.58 -19.22 4.86
N SER A 15 -6.60 -19.19 4.01
CA SER A 15 -7.03 -17.97 3.31
C SER A 15 -7.47 -16.88 4.27
N LEU A 16 -8.07 -17.23 5.41
CA LEU A 16 -8.48 -16.26 6.44
C LEU A 16 -7.30 -15.42 6.95
N LEU A 17 -6.15 -16.05 7.20
CA LEU A 17 -4.95 -15.35 7.68
C LEU A 17 -4.39 -14.43 6.61
N ARG A 18 -4.36 -14.87 5.34
CA ARG A 18 -3.95 -14.01 4.22
C ARG A 18 -4.88 -12.82 4.05
N ARG A 19 -6.19 -13.02 4.12
CA ARG A 19 -7.18 -11.94 4.10
C ARG A 19 -6.93 -10.94 5.24
N ALA A 20 -6.76 -11.42 6.47
CA ALA A 20 -6.48 -10.56 7.62
C ALA A 20 -5.17 -9.76 7.46
N ALA A 21 -4.12 -10.37 6.91
CA ALA A 21 -2.87 -9.68 6.59
C ALA A 21 -3.06 -8.57 5.55
N VAL A 22 -3.79 -8.84 4.47
CA VAL A 22 -4.05 -7.78 3.47
C VAL A 22 -4.93 -6.68 4.06
N VAL A 23 -5.93 -7.00 4.89
CA VAL A 23 -6.74 -5.99 5.58
C VAL A 23 -5.90 -5.09 6.48
N LEU A 24 -5.00 -5.68 7.29
CA LEU A 24 -4.08 -4.93 8.13
C LEU A 24 -3.15 -4.04 7.29
N LEU A 25 -2.65 -4.58 6.17
CA LEU A 25 -1.81 -3.83 5.25
C LEU A 25 -2.53 -2.60 4.68
N ARG A 26 -3.79 -2.76 4.26
CA ARG A 26 -4.63 -1.65 3.79
C ARG A 26 -4.79 -0.57 4.85
N ALA A 27 -5.09 -0.97 6.10
CA ALA A 27 -5.22 -0.02 7.20
C ALA A 27 -3.92 0.78 7.45
N ILE A 28 -2.77 0.13 7.33
CA ILE A 28 -1.46 0.79 7.44
C ILE A 28 -1.27 1.80 6.30
N ILE A 29 -1.52 1.40 5.05
CA ILE A 29 -1.32 2.26 3.87
C ILE A 29 -2.20 3.50 3.92
N VAL A 30 -3.48 3.34 4.24
CA VAL A 30 -4.42 4.46 4.35
C VAL A 30 -4.06 5.42 5.49
N SER A 31 -3.30 4.96 6.49
CA SER A 31 -2.84 5.79 7.61
C SER A 31 -1.52 6.53 7.36
N PHE A 32 -0.86 6.31 6.22
CA PHE A 32 0.43 6.95 5.94
C PHE A 32 0.29 8.44 5.67
N ASP A 33 1.08 9.24 6.38
CA ASP A 33 1.36 10.62 6.00
C ASP A 33 2.29 10.64 4.77
N THR A 34 2.18 11.68 3.97
CA THR A 34 3.02 12.00 2.81
C THR A 34 4.52 11.92 3.09
N SER A 35 4.95 12.27 4.31
CA SER A 35 6.35 12.15 4.75
C SER A 35 6.82 10.71 4.92
N ILE A 36 5.90 9.80 5.26
CA ILE A 36 6.18 8.37 5.45
C ILE A 36 6.35 7.67 4.09
N LEU A 37 5.61 8.11 3.06
CA LEU A 37 5.74 7.60 1.69
C LEU A 37 7.14 7.85 1.09
N GLN A 38 7.78 8.98 1.40
CA GLN A 38 9.14 9.28 0.93
C GLN A 38 10.18 8.29 1.48
N GLY A 39 10.09 7.97 2.78
CA GLY A 39 11.00 7.03 3.44
C GLY A 39 10.78 5.56 3.05
N LEU A 40 9.60 5.24 2.51
CA LEU A 40 9.20 3.87 2.16
C LEU A 40 9.22 3.57 0.66
N SER A 41 9.71 4.48 -0.19
CA SER A 41 9.67 4.32 -1.66
C SER A 41 10.21 2.96 -2.17
N SER A 42 11.31 2.46 -1.60
CA SER A 42 11.84 1.12 -1.92
C SER A 42 10.90 -0.01 -1.49
N HIS A 43 10.36 0.08 -0.27
CA HIS A 43 9.44 -0.90 0.29
C HIS A 43 8.07 -0.90 -0.41
N LEU A 44 7.62 0.26 -0.92
CA LEU A 44 6.40 0.37 -1.71
C LEU A 44 6.53 -0.35 -3.05
N HIS A 45 7.71 -0.33 -3.67
CA HIS A 45 7.94 -1.07 -4.91
C HIS A 45 7.82 -2.59 -4.68
N ASP A 46 8.49 -3.09 -3.64
CA ASP A 46 8.44 -4.51 -3.28
C ASP A 46 7.03 -4.94 -2.87
N LEU A 47 6.34 -4.11 -2.10
CA LEU A 47 4.96 -4.32 -1.71
C LEU A 47 4.02 -4.39 -2.92
N ASN A 48 4.16 -3.46 -3.87
CA ASN A 48 3.35 -3.43 -5.10
C ASN A 48 3.58 -4.71 -5.92
N ARG A 49 4.84 -5.15 -6.06
CA ARG A 49 5.16 -6.43 -6.70
C ARG A 49 4.48 -7.60 -5.99
N HIS A 50 4.53 -7.63 -4.66
CA HIS A 50 3.94 -8.70 -3.85
C HIS A 50 2.41 -8.75 -3.98
N LEU A 51 1.75 -7.59 -3.91
CA LEU A 51 0.31 -7.46 -4.09
C LEU A 51 -0.14 -7.87 -5.49
N ARG A 52 0.63 -7.52 -6.54
CA ARG A 52 0.37 -7.98 -7.90
C ARG A 52 0.49 -9.49 -8.03
N HIS A 53 1.49 -10.08 -7.38
CA HIS A 53 1.63 -11.52 -7.35
C HIS A 53 0.43 -12.19 -6.68
N LEU A 54 -0.01 -11.69 -5.51
CA LEU A 54 -1.21 -12.18 -4.82
C LEU A 54 -2.47 -12.07 -5.69
N LEU A 55 -2.67 -10.91 -6.34
CA LEU A 55 -3.81 -10.67 -7.23
C LEU A 55 -3.92 -11.71 -8.35
N ILE A 56 -2.78 -12.15 -8.91
CA ILE A 56 -2.77 -13.08 -10.04
C ILE A 56 -2.76 -14.54 -9.55
N MET A 57 -2.01 -14.84 -8.50
CA MET A 57 -1.61 -16.21 -8.16
C MET A 57 -2.33 -16.79 -6.93
N ASP A 58 -2.97 -15.98 -6.08
CA ASP A 58 -3.68 -16.53 -4.93
C ASP A 58 -4.91 -17.33 -5.39
N ARG A 59 -5.17 -18.44 -4.70
CA ARG A 59 -6.31 -19.33 -4.99
C ARG A 59 -7.62 -18.81 -4.42
N ASP A 60 -7.56 -17.88 -3.47
CA ASP A 60 -8.71 -17.32 -2.79
C ASP A 60 -9.13 -15.98 -3.40
N ASP A 61 -10.35 -15.92 -3.94
CA ASP A 61 -10.89 -14.72 -4.60
C ASP A 61 -10.98 -13.51 -3.66
N GLY A 62 -11.22 -13.74 -2.38
CA GLY A 62 -11.25 -12.70 -1.37
C GLY A 62 -9.88 -12.07 -1.14
N VAL A 63 -8.81 -12.89 -1.13
CA VAL A 63 -7.44 -12.39 -1.06
C VAL A 63 -7.08 -11.60 -2.32
N ARG A 64 -7.45 -12.10 -3.50
CA ARG A 64 -7.23 -11.40 -4.78
C ARG A 64 -7.91 -10.03 -4.80
N LEU A 65 -9.18 -9.98 -4.43
CA LEU A 65 -9.94 -8.73 -4.32
C LEU A 65 -9.31 -7.76 -3.31
N LEU A 66 -8.92 -8.25 -2.13
CA LEU A 66 -8.26 -7.41 -1.13
C LEU A 66 -6.91 -6.87 -1.63
N ALA A 67 -6.15 -7.66 -2.39
CA ALA A 67 -4.90 -7.22 -2.98
C ALA A 67 -5.12 -6.13 -4.05
N GLU A 68 -6.17 -6.27 -4.88
CA GLU A 68 -6.57 -5.23 -5.83
C GLU A 68 -6.95 -3.93 -5.13
N LEU A 69 -7.80 -3.99 -4.10
CA LEU A 69 -8.19 -2.82 -3.31
C LEU A 69 -6.96 -2.17 -2.65
N CYS A 70 -6.03 -2.97 -2.15
CA CYS A 70 -4.80 -2.46 -1.55
C CYS A 70 -3.92 -1.71 -2.57
N LEU A 71 -3.83 -2.19 -3.81
CA LEU A 71 -3.13 -1.48 -4.90
C LEU A 71 -3.80 -0.14 -5.23
N LEU A 72 -5.13 -0.09 -5.20
CA LEU A 72 -5.88 1.15 -5.38
C LEU A 72 -5.62 2.14 -4.23
N ASP A 73 -5.61 1.66 -2.99
CA ASP A 73 -5.30 2.49 -1.83
C ASP A 73 -3.89 3.11 -1.96
N ILE A 74 -2.88 2.33 -2.37
CA ILE A 74 -1.51 2.85 -2.61
C ILE A 74 -1.54 3.97 -3.65
N LYS A 75 -2.23 3.75 -4.77
CA LYS A 75 -2.32 4.74 -5.85
C LYS A 75 -2.95 6.03 -5.35
N GLU A 76 -4.07 5.94 -4.64
CA GLU A 76 -4.76 7.10 -4.10
C GLU A 76 -3.89 7.88 -3.10
N GLN A 77 -3.16 7.18 -2.23
CA GLN A 77 -2.24 7.83 -1.28
C GLN A 77 -1.07 8.53 -2.00
N MET A 78 -0.55 7.95 -3.09
CA MET A 78 0.47 8.62 -3.91
C MET A 78 -0.09 9.86 -4.61
N ASP A 79 -1.28 9.78 -5.19
CA ASP A 79 -1.95 10.90 -5.86
C ASP A 79 -2.27 12.03 -4.85
N ASN A 80 -2.65 11.68 -3.62
CA ASN A 80 -2.82 12.63 -2.52
C ASN A 80 -1.49 13.32 -2.16
N ALA A 81 -0.42 12.54 -2.00
CA ALA A 81 0.89 13.09 -1.66
C ALA A 81 1.44 14.05 -2.73
N ILE A 82 1.20 13.76 -4.01
CA ILE A 82 1.55 14.65 -5.12
C ILE A 82 0.75 15.96 -5.03
N ARG A 83 -0.57 15.88 -4.83
CA ARG A 83 -1.43 17.06 -4.68
C ARG A 83 -1.03 17.94 -3.49
N ASP A 84 -0.68 17.34 -2.37
CA ASP A 84 -0.22 18.08 -1.19
C ASP A 84 1.13 18.76 -1.43
N LEU A 85 2.04 18.10 -2.14
CA LEU A 85 3.32 18.68 -2.55
C LEU A 85 3.11 19.88 -3.48
N GLU A 86 2.26 19.76 -4.52
CA GLU A 86 1.92 20.85 -5.43
C GLU A 86 1.33 22.05 -4.68
N ASN A 87 0.37 21.80 -3.78
CA ASN A 87 -0.23 22.83 -2.95
C ASN A 87 0.80 23.53 -2.04
N SER A 88 1.75 22.77 -1.49
CA SER A 88 2.84 23.33 -0.67
C SER A 88 3.78 24.22 -1.49
N MET A 89 4.09 23.85 -2.73
CA MET A 89 4.93 24.63 -3.64
C MET A 89 4.22 25.91 -4.11
N VAL A 90 2.94 25.82 -4.45
CA VAL A 90 2.12 26.99 -4.83
C VAL A 90 2.02 28.00 -3.70
N LYS A 91 1.89 27.55 -2.44
CA LYS A 91 1.91 28.43 -1.27
C LYS A 91 3.26 29.14 -1.09
N ARG A 92 4.38 28.47 -1.39
CA ARG A 92 5.72 29.08 -1.34
C ARG A 92 5.93 30.12 -2.44
N VAL A 93 5.41 29.89 -3.65
CA VAL A 93 5.54 30.85 -4.78
C VAL A 93 4.69 32.11 -4.58
N ARG A 94 3.60 32.05 -3.80
CA ARG A 94 2.74 33.21 -3.50
C ARG A 94 3.25 34.08 -2.34
N LEU A 95 4.49 33.88 -1.89
CA LEU A 95 5.12 34.66 -0.83
C LEU A 95 6.51 35.13 -1.27
N GLU A 96 6.56 36.00 -2.29
CA GLU A 96 7.47 37.15 -2.41
C GLU A 96 6.77 38.26 -3.21
#